data_AF-A0A4P5WI08-F1
#
_entry.id   AF-A0A4P5WI08-F1
#
_cell.length_a   1.000
_cell.length_b   1.000
_cell.length_c   1.000
_cell.angle_alpha   90.00
_cell.angle_beta   90.00
_cell.angle_gamma   90.00
#
_symmetry.space_group_name_H-M   'P 1'
#
loop_
_entity.id
_entity.type
_entity.pdbx_description
1 polymer ?
#
loop_
_entity_poly.entity_id
_entity_poly.type
_entity_poly.pdbx_seq_one_letter_code
_entity_poly.pdbx_strand_id
1 'polypeptide(L)'
;MLGSEHIRFFYDSFDIGIYFRESGWILASALPRSELPFGYPPLAQLLFGTMRLVANGVLGPSESAFARVWVGIAAALLVLAVAWTLWVTPSTRWRSLAVWVTPAALYFALYRFDLFPAIATLAAYYLIRENRLLAGSLVLGLAIALKGYALYLLPALYYYIAANRGHKAAISALLLAIAPLFASVAGFLVFAGVEETLKPFGA
;
A
#
# COMPACT_ATOMS: atom_id res chain seq x y z
N MET A 1 -13.37 2.64 34.37
CA MET A 1 -13.42 1.18 34.20
C MET A 1 -12.28 0.78 33.29
N LEU A 2 -11.20 0.23 33.86
CA LEU A 2 -10.08 -0.31 33.08
C LEU A 2 -10.52 -1.66 32.54
N GLY A 3 -10.95 -1.69 31.28
CA GLY A 3 -11.32 -2.92 30.60
C GLY A 3 -10.10 -3.81 30.46
N SER A 4 -10.24 -5.09 30.83
CA SER A 4 -9.21 -6.10 30.70
C SER A 4 -8.74 -6.19 29.24
N GLU A 5 -7.54 -5.66 28.96
CA GLU A 5 -6.85 -5.87 27.70
C GLU A 5 -6.50 -7.35 27.57
N HIS A 6 -7.43 -8.12 26.98
CA HIS A 6 -7.13 -9.46 26.52
C HIS A 6 -6.06 -9.33 25.43
N ILE A 7 -4.85 -9.80 25.73
CA ILE A 7 -3.78 -9.92 24.74
C ILE A 7 -4.29 -10.78 23.59
N ARG A 8 -4.55 -10.16 22.43
CA ARG A 8 -5.05 -10.84 21.24
C ARG A 8 -3.87 -11.46 20.50
N PHE A 9 -3.59 -12.73 20.76
CA PHE A 9 -2.42 -13.41 20.18
C PHE A 9 -2.59 -13.83 18.70
N PHE A 10 -3.82 -13.93 18.18
CA PHE A 10 -4.07 -14.58 16.86
C PHE A 10 -4.86 -13.74 15.85
N TYR A 11 -5.74 -12.85 16.30
CA TYR A 11 -6.54 -12.01 15.42
C TYR A 11 -6.68 -10.62 16.04
N ASP A 12 -6.09 -9.65 15.36
CA ASP A 12 -6.24 -8.25 15.70
C ASP A 12 -6.97 -7.53 14.56
N SER A 13 -8.26 -7.28 14.77
CA SER A 13 -9.08 -6.50 13.85
C SER A 13 -8.84 -4.99 13.95
N PHE A 14 -7.97 -4.54 14.86
CA PHE A 14 -7.78 -3.11 15.14
C PHE A 14 -7.43 -2.32 13.89
N ASP A 15 -6.45 -2.78 13.10
CA ASP A 15 -6.04 -2.16 11.85
C ASP A 15 -7.17 -2.15 10.80
N ILE A 16 -7.91 -3.26 10.66
CA ILE A 16 -9.06 -3.34 9.74
C ILE A 16 -10.15 -2.35 10.13
N GLY A 17 -10.42 -2.21 11.43
CA GLY A 17 -11.35 -1.23 11.96
C GLY A 17 -10.90 0.21 11.69
N ILE A 18 -9.59 0.48 11.70
CA ILE A 18 -9.04 1.77 11.25
C ILE A 18 -9.34 1.96 9.76
N TYR A 19 -8.96 1.02 8.87
CA TYR A 19 -9.20 1.15 7.43
C TYR A 19 -10.68 1.36 7.10
N PHE A 20 -11.56 0.68 7.83
CA PHE A 20 -13.00 0.85 7.72
C PHE A 20 -13.46 2.26 8.06
N ARG A 21 -13.03 2.81 9.21
CA ARG A 21 -13.37 4.18 9.62
C ARG A 21 -12.79 5.22 8.66
N GLU A 22 -11.52 5.07 8.30
CA GLU A 22 -10.81 5.94 7.34
C GLU A 22 -11.44 5.89 5.94
N SER A 23 -12.13 4.80 5.57
CA SER A 23 -12.86 4.73 4.29
C SER A 23 -14.23 5.44 4.31
N GLY A 24 -14.70 5.91 5.47
CA GLY A 24 -16.07 6.41 5.65
C GLY A 24 -16.45 7.61 4.79
N TRP A 25 -15.46 8.44 4.42
CA TRP A 25 -15.68 9.63 3.58
C TRP A 25 -16.32 9.29 2.23
N ILE A 26 -15.98 8.13 1.64
CA ILE A 26 -16.46 7.75 0.30
C ILE A 26 -17.98 7.54 0.24
N LEU A 27 -18.61 7.22 1.38
CA LEU A 27 -20.05 6.98 1.48
C LEU A 27 -20.84 8.23 1.81
N ALA A 28 -20.22 9.20 2.48
CA ALA A 28 -20.88 10.43 2.89
C ALA A 28 -21.03 11.45 1.75
N SER A 29 -20.59 11.10 0.53
CA SER A 29 -20.31 12.06 -0.56
C SER A 29 -19.49 13.27 -0.07
N ALA A 30 -18.76 13.08 1.03
CA ALA A 30 -17.97 14.09 1.67
C ALA A 30 -16.55 13.94 1.16
N LEU A 31 -15.86 15.08 1.03
CA LEU A 31 -14.44 15.07 0.82
C LEU A 31 -13.78 14.31 1.98
N PRO A 32 -12.63 13.64 1.75
CA PRO A 32 -11.85 12.97 2.78
C PRO A 32 -11.73 13.88 4.01
N ARG A 33 -12.47 13.56 5.08
CA ARG A 33 -12.67 14.48 6.19
C ARG A 33 -11.36 14.67 6.95
N SER A 34 -11.02 15.93 7.17
CA SER A 34 -9.93 16.35 8.05
C SER A 34 -10.05 16.01 9.53
N GLU A 35 -11.21 15.52 9.99
CA GLU A 35 -11.43 15.22 11.42
C GLU A 35 -10.67 13.98 11.89
N LEU A 36 -10.20 13.13 10.97
CA LEU A 36 -9.32 12.02 11.29
C LEU A 36 -7.89 12.41 10.88
N PRO A 37 -6.91 12.37 11.80
CA PRO A 37 -5.52 12.61 11.43
C PRO A 37 -5.15 11.60 10.35
N PHE A 38 -4.75 12.07 9.16
CA PHE A 38 -4.43 11.19 8.05
C PHE A 38 -3.27 10.26 8.43
N GLY A 39 -3.61 9.04 8.86
CA GLY A 39 -2.62 7.99 9.14
C GLY A 39 -2.01 7.40 7.87
N TYR A 40 -2.61 7.69 6.71
CA TYR A 40 -2.27 7.08 5.43
C TYR A 40 -2.24 8.09 4.28
N PRO A 41 -1.32 7.92 3.31
CA PRO A 41 -1.29 8.73 2.10
C PRO A 41 -2.62 8.68 1.30
N PRO A 42 -2.90 9.69 0.45
CA PRO A 42 -4.11 9.76 -0.37
C PRO A 42 -4.43 8.48 -1.15
N LEU A 43 -3.43 7.87 -1.78
CA LEU A 43 -3.64 6.67 -2.59
C LEU A 43 -4.08 5.45 -1.75
N ALA A 44 -3.60 5.33 -0.52
CA ALA A 44 -4.04 4.28 0.40
C ALA A 44 -5.50 4.46 0.81
N GLN A 45 -5.94 5.69 1.03
CA GLN A 45 -7.33 5.98 1.34
C GLN A 45 -8.27 5.67 0.18
N LEU A 46 -7.84 5.94 -1.06
CA LEU A 46 -8.60 5.52 -2.26
C LEU A 46 -8.76 3.99 -2.30
N LEU A 47 -7.72 3.25 -1.94
CA LEU A 47 -7.81 1.79 -1.83
C LEU A 47 -8.84 1.38 -0.76
N PHE A 48 -8.78 1.96 0.44
CA PHE A 48 -9.72 1.66 1.52
C PHE A 48 -11.16 1.98 1.12
N GLY A 49 -11.39 3.15 0.53
CA GLY A 49 -12.68 3.56 -0.02
C GLY A 49 -13.18 2.57 -1.08
N THR A 50 -12.31 2.13 -1.99
CA THR A 50 -12.67 1.13 -3.01
C THR A 50 -13.13 -0.19 -2.36
N MET A 51 -12.41 -0.68 -1.36
CA MET A 51 -12.80 -1.89 -0.62
C MET A 51 -14.15 -1.71 0.10
N ARG A 52 -14.41 -0.51 0.63
CA ARG A 52 -15.68 -0.17 1.28
C ARG A 52 -16.85 -0.16 0.30
N LEU A 53 -16.67 0.38 -0.89
CA LEU A 53 -17.69 0.35 -1.94
C LEU A 53 -18.01 -1.09 -2.37
N VAL A 54 -16.98 -1.91 -2.60
CA VAL A 54 -17.16 -3.33 -2.95
C VAL A 54 -17.88 -4.09 -1.84
N ALA A 55 -17.45 -3.92 -0.58
CA ALA A 55 -18.10 -4.56 0.56
C ALA A 55 -19.57 -4.17 0.71
N ASN A 56 -19.89 -2.89 0.57
CA ASN A 56 -21.26 -2.41 0.65
C ASN A 56 -22.13 -2.97 -0.49
N GLY A 57 -21.61 -3.04 -1.71
CA GLY A 57 -22.34 -3.54 -2.88
C GLY A 57 -22.58 -5.05 -2.85
N VAL A 58 -21.68 -5.83 -2.25
CA VAL A 58 -21.75 -7.31 -2.28
C VAL A 58 -22.30 -7.91 -0.98
N LEU A 59 -21.90 -7.37 0.17
CA LEU A 59 -22.17 -7.98 1.49
C LEU A 59 -22.93 -7.05 2.47
N GLY A 60 -23.16 -5.78 2.10
CA GLY A 60 -23.87 -4.78 2.90
C GLY A 60 -22.96 -3.86 3.73
N PRO A 61 -23.51 -2.79 4.36
CA PRO A 61 -22.73 -1.68 4.89
C PRO A 61 -22.16 -1.87 6.31
N SER A 62 -21.57 -3.02 6.64
CA SER A 62 -21.00 -3.30 7.96
C SER A 62 -19.46 -3.43 7.98
N GLU A 63 -18.85 -3.27 9.16
CA GLU A 63 -17.41 -3.52 9.36
C GLU A 63 -17.05 -4.99 9.08
N SER A 64 -17.92 -5.92 9.46
CA SER A 64 -17.73 -7.35 9.18
C SER A 64 -17.80 -7.68 7.68
N ALA A 65 -18.61 -6.97 6.90
CA ALA A 65 -18.62 -7.08 5.44
C ALA A 65 -17.31 -6.56 4.84
N PHE A 66 -16.84 -5.39 5.30
CA PHE A 66 -15.55 -4.82 4.89
C PHE A 66 -14.39 -5.75 5.21
N ALA A 67 -14.31 -6.28 6.43
CA ALA A 67 -13.26 -7.20 6.86
C ALA A 67 -13.21 -8.47 5.99
N ARG A 68 -14.37 -9.03 5.62
CA ARG A 68 -14.43 -10.21 4.74
C ARG A 68 -13.94 -9.92 3.34
N VAL A 69 -14.33 -8.78 2.74
CA VAL A 69 -13.81 -8.36 1.43
C VAL A 69 -12.32 -8.08 1.50
N TRP A 70 -11.87 -7.37 2.53
CA TRP A 70 -10.46 -7.06 2.75
C TRP A 70 -9.60 -8.32 2.83
N VAL A 71 -9.91 -9.22 3.76
CA VAL A 71 -9.15 -10.46 3.96
C VAL A 71 -9.24 -11.37 2.74
N GLY A 72 -10.40 -11.44 2.07
CA GLY A 72 -10.56 -12.21 0.84
C GLY A 72 -9.67 -11.72 -0.30
N ILE A 73 -9.65 -10.40 -0.55
CA ILE A 73 -8.79 -9.81 -1.57
C ILE A 73 -7.31 -9.93 -1.18
N ALA A 74 -6.96 -9.66 0.07
CA ALA A 74 -5.60 -9.80 0.57
C ALA A 74 -5.09 -11.25 0.43
N ALA A 75 -5.92 -12.25 0.77
CA ALA A 75 -5.59 -13.66 0.58
C ALA A 75 -5.38 -14.01 -0.90
N ALA A 76 -6.26 -13.54 -1.79
CA ALA A 76 -6.12 -13.75 -3.22
C ALA A 76 -4.82 -13.13 -3.76
N LEU A 77 -4.52 -11.89 -3.37
CA LEU A 77 -3.28 -11.19 -3.75
C LEU A 77 -2.04 -11.87 -3.19
N LEU A 78 -2.10 -12.38 -1.95
CA LEU A 78 -1.02 -13.16 -1.35
C LEU A 78 -0.74 -14.43 -2.16
N VAL A 79 -1.77 -15.19 -2.53
CA VAL A 79 -1.62 -16.40 -3.38
C VAL A 79 -0.99 -16.05 -4.72
N LEU A 80 -1.45 -14.96 -5.37
CA LEU A 80 -0.88 -14.48 -6.62
C LEU A 80 0.58 -14.04 -6.47
N ALA A 81 0.92 -13.34 -5.37
CA ALA A 81 2.29 -12.92 -5.08
C ALA A 81 3.21 -14.12 -4.84
N VAL A 82 2.75 -15.14 -4.10
CA VAL A 82 3.48 -16.40 -3.92
C VAL A 82 3.69 -17.09 -5.26
N ALA A 83 2.64 -17.28 -6.05
CA ALA A 83 2.74 -17.92 -7.36
C ALA A 83 3.70 -17.18 -8.30
N TRP A 84 3.61 -15.85 -8.35
CA TRP A 84 4.48 -14.99 -9.13
C TRP A 84 5.95 -15.08 -8.66
N THR A 85 6.21 -15.02 -7.35
CA THR A 85 7.58 -15.14 -6.82
C THR A 85 8.19 -16.51 -7.12
N LEU A 86 7.43 -17.60 -6.99
CA LEU A 86 7.87 -18.95 -7.36
C LEU A 86 8.18 -19.10 -8.86
N TRP A 87 7.44 -18.38 -9.70
CA TRP A 87 7.67 -18.36 -11.15
C TRP A 87 8.96 -17.61 -11.52
N VAL A 88 9.21 -16.42 -10.94
CA VAL A 88 10.40 -15.61 -11.26
C VAL A 88 11.69 -16.05 -10.53
N THR A 89 11.60 -16.95 -9.54
CA THR A 89 12.75 -17.47 -8.77
C THR A 89 12.83 -19.01 -8.75
N PRO A 90 12.89 -19.69 -9.92
CA PRO A 90 12.78 -21.15 -9.97
C PRO A 90 13.88 -21.88 -9.20
N SER A 91 15.09 -21.32 -9.14
CA SER A 91 16.24 -21.89 -8.42
C SER A 91 16.13 -21.80 -6.89
N THR A 92 15.23 -20.97 -6.35
CA THR A 92 15.10 -20.71 -4.91
C THR A 92 13.66 -20.86 -4.41
N ARG A 93 12.81 -21.59 -5.14
CA ARG A 93 11.37 -21.79 -4.85
C ARG A 93 11.07 -22.09 -3.38
N TRP A 94 11.77 -23.03 -2.76
CA TRP A 94 11.53 -23.37 -1.36
C TRP A 94 11.85 -22.23 -0.39
N ARG A 95 12.89 -21.44 -0.67
CA ARG A 95 13.23 -20.26 0.13
C ARG A 95 12.19 -19.16 -0.05
N SER A 96 11.75 -18.92 -1.29
CA SER A 96 10.67 -17.98 -1.59
C SER A 96 9.37 -18.36 -0.87
N LEU A 97 8.99 -19.64 -0.93
CA LEU A 97 7.82 -20.15 -0.20
C LEU A 97 7.97 -19.97 1.31
N ALA A 98 9.14 -20.31 1.86
CA ALA A 98 9.41 -20.22 3.30
C ALA A 98 9.19 -18.79 3.84
N VAL A 99 9.55 -17.76 3.07
CA VAL A 99 9.34 -16.34 3.47
C VAL A 99 7.85 -16.02 3.61
N TRP A 100 7.03 -16.45 2.66
CA TRP A 100 5.60 -16.12 2.62
C TRP A 100 4.76 -16.88 3.65
N VAL A 101 5.19 -18.07 4.08
CA VAL A 101 4.46 -18.88 5.07
C VAL A 101 4.84 -18.57 6.51
N THR A 102 5.75 -17.63 6.76
CA THR A 102 6.07 -17.21 8.12
C THR A 102 4.82 -16.60 8.78
N PRO A 103 4.61 -16.80 10.10
CA PRO A 103 3.47 -16.21 10.81
C PRO A 103 3.39 -14.68 10.65
N ALA A 104 4.55 -14.00 10.64
CA ALA A 104 4.62 -12.57 10.41
C ALA A 104 4.15 -12.21 8.99
N ALA A 105 4.68 -12.86 7.94
CA ALA A 105 4.25 -12.58 6.58
C ALA A 105 2.74 -12.80 6.39
N LEU A 106 2.19 -13.90 6.91
CA LEU A 106 0.76 -14.18 6.85
C LEU A 106 -0.07 -13.13 7.59
N TYR A 107 0.35 -12.74 8.79
CA TYR A 107 -0.34 -11.73 9.59
C TYR A 107 -0.36 -10.36 8.89
N PHE A 108 0.81 -9.87 8.48
CA PHE A 108 0.93 -8.59 7.78
C PHE A 108 0.26 -8.61 6.40
N ALA A 109 0.24 -9.76 5.73
CA ALA A 109 -0.41 -9.89 4.44
C ALA A 109 -1.94 -9.80 4.55
N LEU A 110 -2.54 -10.51 5.51
CA LEU A 110 -3.99 -10.68 5.59
C LEU A 110 -4.68 -9.55 6.37
N TYR A 111 -4.06 -9.08 7.45
CA TYR A 111 -4.72 -8.16 8.39
C TYR A 111 -4.19 -6.73 8.30
N ARG A 112 -3.08 -6.51 7.57
CA ARG A 112 -2.48 -5.19 7.43
C ARG A 112 -2.40 -4.74 5.98
N PHE A 113 -2.39 -3.43 5.82
CA PHE A 113 -2.25 -2.78 4.53
C PHE A 113 -0.86 -2.97 3.90
N ASP A 114 0.12 -3.46 4.65
CA ASP A 114 1.50 -3.66 4.21
C ASP A 114 1.67 -4.59 3.00
N LEU A 115 0.72 -5.50 2.73
CA LEU A 115 0.76 -6.37 1.55
C LEU A 115 0.87 -5.59 0.23
N PHE A 116 0.06 -4.54 0.08
CA PHE A 116 -0.06 -3.77 -1.17
C PHE A 116 1.25 -3.05 -1.54
N PRO A 117 1.85 -2.21 -0.68
CA PRO A 117 3.14 -1.60 -0.97
C PRO A 117 4.28 -2.63 -1.04
N ALA A 118 4.21 -3.77 -0.33
CA ALA A 118 5.20 -4.84 -0.45
C ALA A 118 5.19 -5.49 -1.84
N ILE A 119 4.01 -5.87 -2.36
CA ILE A 119 3.87 -6.42 -3.72
C ILE A 119 4.33 -5.40 -4.77
N ALA A 120 3.91 -4.14 -4.64
CA ALA A 120 4.36 -3.07 -5.54
C ALA A 120 5.88 -2.90 -5.51
N THR A 121 6.51 -2.95 -4.33
CA THR A 121 7.97 -2.88 -4.18
C THR A 121 8.67 -4.05 -4.88
N LEU A 122 8.18 -5.29 -4.69
CA LEU A 122 8.72 -6.47 -5.36
C LEU A 122 8.58 -6.36 -6.88
N ALA A 123 7.42 -5.92 -7.37
CA ALA A 123 7.16 -5.72 -8.79
C ALA A 123 8.08 -4.65 -9.40
N ALA A 124 8.31 -3.54 -8.68
CA ALA A 124 9.25 -2.50 -9.08
C ALA A 124 10.67 -3.06 -9.22
N TYR A 125 11.14 -3.80 -8.21
CA TYR A 125 12.46 -4.45 -8.24
C TYR A 125 12.60 -5.40 -9.43
N TYR A 126 11.60 -6.25 -9.67
CA TYR A 126 11.58 -7.15 -10.82
C TYR A 126 11.69 -6.38 -12.14
N LEU A 127 10.86 -5.36 -12.35
CA LEU A 127 10.88 -4.54 -13.57
C LEU A 127 12.22 -3.83 -13.78
N ILE A 128 12.82 -3.30 -12.71
CA ILE A 128 14.14 -2.65 -12.77
C ILE A 128 15.21 -3.67 -13.16
N ARG A 129 15.20 -4.86 -12.56
CA ARG A 129 16.12 -5.97 -12.88
C ARG A 129 15.99 -6.41 -14.34
N GLU A 130 14.76 -6.47 -14.86
CA GLU A 130 14.48 -6.78 -16.27
C GLU A 130 14.73 -5.56 -17.20
N ASN A 131 15.49 -4.56 -16.74
CA ASN A 131 15.91 -3.41 -17.53
C ASN A 131 14.75 -2.46 -17.95
N ARG A 132 13.53 -2.65 -17.41
CA ARG A 132 12.31 -1.86 -17.67
C ARG A 132 12.20 -0.69 -16.70
N LEU A 133 13.19 0.21 -16.73
CA LEU A 133 13.36 1.27 -15.71
C LEU A 133 12.15 2.20 -15.56
N LEU A 134 11.52 2.62 -16.65
CA LEU A 134 10.36 3.51 -16.59
C LEU A 134 9.22 2.86 -15.82
N ALA A 135 8.84 1.63 -16.20
CA ALA A 135 7.77 0.89 -15.55
C ALA A 135 8.11 0.59 -14.09
N GLY A 136 9.34 0.14 -13.81
CA GLY A 136 9.77 -0.15 -12.45
C GLY A 136 9.81 1.08 -11.54
N SER A 137 10.22 2.23 -12.06
CA SER A 137 10.21 3.50 -11.31
C SER A 137 8.79 3.94 -10.98
N LEU A 138 7.87 3.88 -11.95
CA LEU A 138 6.46 4.20 -11.71
C LEU A 138 5.82 3.27 -10.68
N VAL A 139 6.10 1.97 -10.76
CA VAL A 139 5.58 0.98 -9.80
C VAL A 139 6.18 1.20 -8.40
N LEU A 140 7.46 1.57 -8.29
CA LEU A 140 8.03 1.98 -7.00
C LEU A 140 7.31 3.22 -6.47
N GLY A 141 6.96 4.16 -7.35
CA GLY A 141 6.19 5.33 -6.98
C GLY A 141 4.79 5.01 -6.48
N LEU A 142 4.13 3.99 -7.02
CA LEU A 142 2.89 3.47 -6.44
C LEU A 142 3.11 2.92 -5.03
N ALA A 143 4.22 2.19 -4.78
CA ALA A 143 4.55 1.73 -3.43
C ALA A 143 4.75 2.89 -2.45
N ILE A 144 5.47 3.95 -2.87
CA ILE A 144 5.67 5.19 -2.10
C ILE A 144 4.35 5.89 -1.82
N ALA A 145 3.52 6.05 -2.86
CA ALA A 145 2.22 6.71 -2.76
C ALA A 145 1.23 5.91 -1.90
N LEU A 146 1.36 4.58 -1.83
CA LEU A 146 0.61 3.74 -0.90
C LEU A 146 1.16 3.89 0.53
N LYS A 147 2.47 3.81 0.72
CA LYS A 147 3.10 3.88 2.04
C LYS A 147 4.48 4.51 1.96
N GLY A 148 4.64 5.66 2.62
CA GLY A 148 5.82 6.52 2.49
C GLY A 148 7.16 5.88 2.85
N TYR A 149 7.19 4.75 3.60
CA TYR A 149 8.46 4.08 3.91
C TYR A 149 9.21 3.63 2.66
N ALA A 150 8.54 3.41 1.52
CA ALA A 150 9.23 3.00 0.29
C ALA A 150 10.17 4.10 -0.24
N LEU A 151 10.08 5.34 0.26
CA LEU A 151 11.04 6.41 -0.01
C LEU A 151 12.47 6.04 0.39
N TYR A 152 12.63 5.20 1.43
CA TYR A 152 13.95 4.74 1.86
C TYR A 152 14.67 3.89 0.81
N LEU A 153 13.97 3.44 -0.25
CA LEU A 153 14.56 2.70 -1.37
C LEU A 153 15.15 3.62 -2.46
N LEU A 154 14.83 4.92 -2.45
CA LEU A 154 15.30 5.86 -3.47
C LEU A 154 16.84 5.97 -3.53
N PRO A 155 17.59 6.03 -2.41
CA PRO A 155 19.05 6.02 -2.46
C PRO A 155 19.61 4.76 -3.13
N ALA A 156 19.07 3.58 -2.79
CA ALA A 156 19.50 2.31 -3.39
C ALA A 156 19.20 2.27 -4.90
N LEU A 157 18.02 2.74 -5.31
CA LEU A 157 17.64 2.88 -6.71
C LEU A 157 18.61 3.81 -7.46
N TYR A 158 18.93 4.96 -6.86
CA TYR A 158 19.87 5.92 -7.42
C TYR A 158 21.23 5.28 -7.66
N TYR A 159 21.83 4.68 -6.63
CA TYR A 159 23.15 4.06 -6.75
C TYR A 159 23.16 2.94 -7.79
N TYR A 160 22.13 2.09 -7.80
CA TYR A 160 22.01 1.02 -8.78
C TYR A 160 21.94 1.57 -10.22
N ILE A 161 21.06 2.54 -10.50
CA ILE A 161 20.91 3.07 -11.87
C ILE A 161 22.13 3.90 -12.26
N ALA A 162 22.69 4.69 -11.34
CA ALA A 162 23.87 5.51 -11.62
C ALA A 162 25.08 4.64 -11.99
N ALA A 163 25.31 3.54 -11.28
CA ALA A 163 26.39 2.61 -11.57
C ALA A 163 26.24 1.91 -12.92
N ASN A 164 25.01 1.63 -13.37
CA ASN A 164 24.75 0.87 -14.59
C ASN A 164 24.44 1.72 -15.83
N ARG A 165 23.92 2.94 -15.65
CA ARG A 165 23.40 3.82 -16.72
C ARG A 165 23.73 5.31 -16.54
N GLY A 166 24.47 5.67 -15.51
CA GLY A 166 24.88 7.04 -15.24
C GLY A 166 23.85 7.89 -14.47
N HIS A 167 24.32 9.00 -13.92
CA HIS A 167 23.55 9.84 -12.99
C HIS A 167 22.30 10.46 -13.61
N LYS A 168 22.33 10.84 -14.91
CA LYS A 168 21.15 11.42 -15.58
C LYS A 168 19.96 10.46 -15.57
N ALA A 169 20.19 9.20 -15.94
CA ALA A 169 19.16 8.17 -15.92
C ALA A 169 18.65 7.90 -14.50
N ALA A 170 19.55 7.92 -13.51
CA ALA A 170 19.19 7.75 -12.10
C ALA A 170 18.26 8.87 -11.61
N ILE A 171 18.60 10.14 -11.90
CA ILE A 171 17.76 11.29 -11.53
C ILE A 171 16.39 11.19 -12.19
N SER A 172 16.32 10.89 -13.49
CA SER A 172 15.02 10.71 -14.18
C SER A 172 14.18 9.61 -13.55
N ALA A 173 14.79 8.48 -13.17
CA ALA A 173 14.09 7.39 -12.50
C ALA A 173 13.58 7.80 -11.11
N LEU A 174 14.36 8.56 -10.33
CA LEU A 174 13.90 9.10 -9.04
C LEU A 174 12.70 10.03 -9.20
N LEU A 175 12.76 10.95 -10.17
CA LEU A 175 11.66 11.88 -10.46
C LEU A 175 10.39 11.12 -10.86
N LEU A 176 10.52 10.07 -11.67
CA LEU A 176 9.40 9.19 -12.03
C LEU A 176 8.87 8.40 -10.83
N ALA A 177 9.74 7.98 -9.91
CA ALA A 177 9.32 7.25 -8.71
C ALA A 177 8.59 8.14 -7.69
N ILE A 178 8.91 9.42 -7.58
CA ILE A 178 8.14 10.32 -6.69
C ILE A 178 6.85 10.84 -7.32
N ALA A 179 6.73 10.79 -8.65
CA ALA A 179 5.59 11.37 -9.37
C ALA A 179 4.22 10.83 -8.93
N PRO A 180 3.99 9.52 -8.70
CA PRO A 180 2.69 9.03 -8.24
C PRO A 180 2.29 9.54 -6.86
N LEU A 181 3.25 9.78 -5.96
CA LEU A 181 2.97 10.39 -4.65
C LEU A 181 2.44 11.81 -4.85
N PHE A 182 3.17 12.64 -5.60
CA PHE A 182 2.74 14.01 -5.89
C PHE A 182 1.42 14.05 -6.66
N ALA A 183 1.21 13.15 -7.63
CA ALA A 183 -0.05 13.05 -8.35
C ALA A 183 -1.22 12.69 -7.42
N SER A 184 -1.01 11.78 -6.47
CA SER A 184 -2.03 11.41 -5.48
C SER A 184 -2.38 12.58 -4.54
N VAL A 185 -1.37 13.34 -4.10
CA VAL A 185 -1.56 14.54 -3.27
C VAL A 185 -2.22 15.66 -4.08
N ALA A 186 -1.80 15.89 -5.32
CA ALA A 186 -2.40 16.89 -6.20
C ALA A 186 -3.86 16.56 -6.53
N GLY A 187 -4.18 15.30 -6.79
CA GLY A 187 -5.57 14.87 -6.95
C GLY A 187 -6.40 15.18 -5.71
N PHE A 188 -5.87 14.86 -4.53
CA PHE A 188 -6.51 15.24 -3.27
C PHE A 188 -6.66 16.75 -3.10
N LEU A 189 -5.64 17.56 -3.41
CA LEU A 189 -5.72 19.02 -3.36
C LEU A 189 -6.85 19.58 -4.24
N VAL A 190 -6.99 19.04 -5.45
CA VAL A 190 -8.02 19.48 -6.41
C VAL A 190 -9.43 19.16 -5.91
N PHE A 191 -9.63 17.98 -5.34
CA PHE A 191 -10.96 17.56 -4.89
C PHE A 191 -11.27 18.03 -3.46
N ALA A 192 -10.37 17.83 -2.52
CA ALA A 192 -10.55 18.13 -1.10
C ALA A 192 -10.28 19.60 -0.74
N GLY A 193 -9.53 20.33 -1.58
CA GLY A 193 -9.10 21.69 -1.31
C GLY A 193 -7.78 21.76 -0.52
N VAL A 194 -7.20 22.97 -0.49
CA VAL A 194 -5.89 23.24 0.14
C VAL A 194 -5.96 23.05 1.66
N GLU A 195 -7.04 23.52 2.28
CA GLU A 195 -7.20 23.46 3.74
C GLU A 195 -7.24 22.00 4.24
N GLU A 196 -8.06 21.16 3.62
CA GLU A 196 -8.16 19.74 3.99
C GLU A 196 -6.85 18.98 3.76
N THR A 197 -6.09 19.32 2.72
CA THR A 197 -4.86 18.61 2.38
C THR A 197 -3.67 19.00 3.28
N LEU A 198 -3.65 20.23 3.80
CA LEU A 198 -2.56 20.70 4.66
C LEU A 198 -2.74 20.33 6.14
N LYS A 199 -3.98 20.11 6.60
CA LYS A 199 -4.27 19.71 7.99
C LYS A 199 -3.40 18.58 8.57
N PRO A 200 -3.03 17.50 7.85
CA PRO A 200 -2.12 16.48 8.40
C PRO A 200 -0.67 16.92 8.62
N PHE A 201 -0.24 18.06 8.05
CA PHE A 201 1.15 18.56 8.12
C PHE A 201 1.34 19.70 9.15
N GLY A 202 0.32 20.01 9.96
CA GLY A 202 0.30 21.12 10.93
C GLY A 202 -0.55 22.29 10.43
N ALA A 203 -1.32 23.00 11.25
CA ALA A 203 -1.37 23.14 12.70
C ALA A 203 -2.83 23.20 13.17
#